data_AF-A0A7X8T3E3-F1
#
_entry.id   AF-A0A7X8T3E3-F1
#
_cell.length_a   1.000
_cell.length_b   1.000
_cell.length_c   1.000
_cell.angle_alpha   90.00
_cell.angle_beta   90.00
_cell.angle_gamma   90.00
#
_symmetry.space_group_name_H-M   'P 1'
#
loop_
_entity.id
_entity.type
_entity.pdbx_description
1 polymer ?
#
loop_
_entity_poly.entity_id
_entity_poly.type
_entity_poly.pdbx_seq_one_letter_code
_entity_poly.pdbx_strand_id
1 'polypeptide(L)' 'CDMLVEEAEIARRKGDGIPAVPPDATPWQRIYRRSVTQLSDGAVLDGAEQFRNIASTPPRHNH' A
#
# COMPACT_ATOMS: atom_id res chain seq x y z
N CYS A 1 16.88 -5.97 -10.95
CA CYS A 1 17.43 -5.60 -12.27
C CYS A 1 17.88 -4.16 -12.20
N ASP A 2 18.97 -3.84 -12.90
CA ASP A 2 19.57 -2.52 -12.84
C ASP A 2 19.21 -1.69 -14.08
N MET A 3 19.05 -0.39 -13.89
CA MET A 3 18.89 0.56 -14.98
C MET A 3 20.27 1.13 -15.32
N LEU A 4 20.83 0.70 -16.46
CA LEU A 4 22.21 1.02 -16.87
C LEU A 4 22.31 2.44 -17.47
N VAL A 5 22.18 3.45 -16.62
CA VAL A 5 22.41 4.87 -16.94
C VAL A 5 23.22 5.52 -15.83
N GLU A 6 23.85 6.66 -16.12
CA GLU A 6 24.56 7.44 -15.12
C GLU A 6 23.62 7.97 -14.02
N GLU A 7 24.10 8.06 -12.78
CA GLU A 7 23.30 8.56 -11.64
C GLU A 7 22.79 9.99 -11.87
N ALA A 8 23.56 10.81 -12.62
CA ALA A 8 23.16 12.16 -13.00
C ALA A 8 21.86 12.18 -13.82
N GLU A 9 21.62 11.18 -14.68
CA GLU A 9 20.38 11.07 -15.45
C GLU A 9 19.21 10.62 -14.57
N ILE A 10 19.46 9.75 -13.59
CA ILE A 10 18.46 9.36 -12.59
C ILE A 10 18.03 10.59 -11.79
N ALA A 11 18.99 11.40 -11.32
CA ALA A 11 18.72 12.62 -10.59
C ALA A 11 17.93 13.63 -11.42
N ARG A 12 18.31 13.84 -12.70
CA ARG A 12 17.58 14.72 -13.62
C ARG A 12 16.12 14.29 -13.78
N ARG A 13 15.85 13.00 -14.03
CA ARG A 13 14.49 12.46 -14.19
C ARG A 13 13.65 12.52 -12.92
N LYS A 14 14.25 12.28 -11.76
CA LYS A 14 13.55 12.46 -10.47
C LYS A 14 13.10 13.91 -10.27
N GLY A 15 13.84 14.87 -10.83
CA GLY A 15 13.48 16.29 -10.86
C GLY A 15 12.21 16.58 -11.67
N ASP A 16 11.88 15.76 -12.67
CA ASP A 16 10.66 15.90 -13.49
C ASP A 16 9.37 15.55 -12.69
N GLY A 17 9.54 14.94 -11.50
CA GLY A 17 8.44 14.56 -10.60
C GLY A 17 7.74 13.26 -10.98
N ILE A 18 6.68 12.93 -10.24
CA ILE A 18 5.83 11.77 -10.53
C ILE A 18 4.54 12.19 -11.24
N PRO A 19 3.98 11.33 -12.11
CA PRO A 19 2.67 11.58 -12.71
C PRO A 19 1.58 11.79 -11.66
N ALA A 20 0.56 12.58 -12.01
CA ALA A 20 -0.58 12.82 -11.14
C ALA A 20 -1.32 11.51 -10.82
N VAL A 21 -1.59 11.28 -9.53
CA VAL A 21 -2.40 10.15 -9.07
C VAL A 21 -3.89 10.52 -9.24
N PRO A 22 -4.70 9.70 -9.93
CA PRO A 22 -6.13 9.96 -10.06
C PRO A 22 -6.83 9.99 -8.69
N PRO A 23 -7.89 10.80 -8.51
CA PRO A 23 -8.63 10.84 -7.25
C PRO A 23 -9.27 9.48 -6.91
N ASP A 24 -9.62 9.29 -5.64
CA ASP A 24 -10.37 8.11 -5.21
C ASP A 24 -11.78 8.17 -5.79
N ALA A 25 -12.18 7.16 -6.57
CA ALA A 25 -13.53 7.08 -7.14
C ALA A 25 -14.52 6.37 -6.21
N THR A 26 -14.04 5.58 -5.25
CA THR A 26 -14.89 4.85 -4.30
C THR A 26 -14.31 4.87 -2.88
N PRO A 27 -15.15 4.68 -1.84
CA PRO A 27 -14.66 4.51 -0.48
C PRO A 27 -13.66 3.37 -0.34
N TRP A 28 -13.88 2.26 -1.06
CA TRP A 28 -12.95 1.13 -1.06
C TRP A 28 -11.59 1.49 -1.66
N GLN A 29 -11.56 2.22 -2.78
CA GLN A 29 -10.29 2.68 -3.37
C GLN A 29 -9.50 3.56 -2.39
N ARG A 30 -10.19 4.44 -1.66
CA ARG A 30 -9.56 5.26 -0.62
C ARG A 30 -8.93 4.43 0.49
N ILE A 31 -9.67 3.43 1.00
CA ILE A 31 -9.16 2.53 2.04
C ILE A 31 -7.94 1.79 1.49
N TYR A 32 -8.10 1.10 0.37
CA TYR A 32 -7.06 0.30 -0.25
C TYR A 32 -5.77 1.10 -0.49
N ARG A 33 -5.85 2.24 -1.19
CA ARG A 33 -4.68 3.07 -1.53
C ARG A 33 -3.92 3.60 -0.31
N ARG A 34 -4.60 3.75 0.82
CA ARG A 34 -4.00 4.26 2.06
C ARG A 34 -3.39 3.17 2.92
N SER A 35 -3.84 1.93 2.79
CA SER A 35 -3.59 0.91 3.80
C SER A 35 -2.97 -0.37 3.27
N VAL A 36 -2.63 -0.50 1.98
CA VAL A 36 -1.94 -1.71 1.48
C VAL A 36 -0.42 -1.54 1.45
N THR A 37 0.26 -2.64 1.74
CA THR A 37 1.71 -2.79 1.62
C THR A 37 2.15 -2.94 0.16
N GLN A 38 3.46 -2.82 -0.12
CA GLN A 38 3.98 -3.03 -1.48
C GLN A 38 3.90 -4.50 -1.89
N LEU A 39 3.98 -4.78 -3.20
CA LEU A 39 3.95 -6.15 -3.72
C LEU A 39 5.09 -7.02 -3.16
N SER A 40 6.27 -6.45 -2.93
CA SER A 40 7.40 -7.15 -2.29
C SER A 40 7.06 -7.66 -0.89
N ASP A 41 6.11 -7.01 -0.22
CA ASP A 41 5.73 -7.25 1.17
C ASP A 41 4.41 -8.04 1.24
N GLY A 42 3.83 -8.41 0.10
CA GLY A 42 2.66 -9.28 -0.01
C GLY A 42 1.36 -8.58 -0.44
N ALA A 43 1.35 -7.27 -0.65
CA ALA A 43 0.17 -6.51 -1.07
C ALA A 43 -1.08 -6.74 -0.19
N VAL A 44 -0.87 -6.88 1.12
CA VAL A 44 -1.92 -7.04 2.14
C VAL A 44 -2.27 -5.71 2.78
N LEU A 45 -3.43 -5.66 3.46
CA LEU A 45 -3.75 -4.55 4.36
C LEU A 45 -2.74 -4.51 5.51
N ASP A 46 -2.05 -3.39 5.66
CA ASP A 46 -1.05 -3.13 6.69
C ASP A 46 -1.64 -3.35 8.08
N GLY A 47 -0.97 -4.16 8.90
CA GLY A 47 -1.39 -4.55 10.25
C GLY A 47 -2.41 -5.69 10.30
N ALA A 48 -2.99 -6.12 9.17
CA ALA A 48 -3.97 -7.22 9.16
C ALA A 48 -3.35 -8.55 9.61
N GLU A 49 -2.05 -8.74 9.37
CA GLU A 49 -1.29 -9.91 9.79
C GLU A 49 -1.19 -10.08 11.32
N GLN A 50 -1.46 -9.02 12.10
CA GLN A 50 -1.51 -9.06 13.56
C GLN A 50 -2.77 -9.75 14.09
N PHE A 51 -3.84 -9.82 13.28
CA PHE A 51 -5.10 -10.45 13.64
C PHE A 51 -5.09 -11.92 13.23
N ARG A 52 -4.82 -12.80 14.20
CA ARG A 52 -4.82 -14.26 14.01
C ARG A 52 -5.63 -14.93 15.11
N ASN A 53 -6.19 -16.11 14.81
CA ASN A 53 -6.95 -16.91 15.77
C ASN A 53 -8.08 -16.13 16.48
N ILE A 54 -8.79 -15.27 15.74
CA ILE A 54 -9.80 -14.36 16.29
C ILE A 54 -11.00 -15.08 16.94
N ALA A 55 -11.25 -16.35 16.56
CA ALA A 55 -12.32 -17.16 17.14
C ALA A 55 -12.05 -17.59 18.59
N SER A 56 -10.81 -17.45 19.08
CA SER A 56 -10.44 -17.78 20.46
C SER A 56 -11.11 -16.89 21.51
N THR A 57 -11.50 -15.68 21.13
CA THR A 57 -12.22 -14.74 22.00
C THR A 57 -13.56 -14.40 21.36
N PRO A 58 -14.69 -14.93 21.87
CA PRO A 58 -15.99 -14.64 21.28
C PRO A 58 -16.31 -13.14 21.42
N PRO A 59 -17.00 -12.54 20.43
CA PRO A 59 -17.42 -11.16 20.52
C PRO A 59 -18.46 -10.99 21.63
N ARG A 60 -18.69 -9.74 22.03
CA ARG A 60 -19.75 -9.41 22.99
C ARG A 60 -21.11 -9.92 22.49
N HIS A 61 -21.96 -10.34 23.42
CA HIS A 61 -23.37 -10.59 23.12
C HIS A 61 -23.98 -9.33 22.48
N ASN A 62 -24.77 -9.53 21.44
CA ASN A 62 -25.36 -8.46 20.64
C ASN A 62 -26.76 -8.05 21.11
N HIS A 63 -27.29 -8.73 22.12
CA HIS A 63 -28.55 -8.49 22.81
C HIS A 63 -28.41 -8.91 24.27
#